data_AF-A0A395P2U5-F1
#
_entry.id   AF-A0A395P2U5-F1
#
_cell.length_a   1.000
_cell.length_b   1.000
_cell.length_c   1.000
_cell.angle_alpha   90.00
_cell.angle_beta   90.00
_cell.angle_gamma   90.00
#
_symmetry.space_group_name_H-M   'P 1'
#
loop_
_entity.id
_entity.type
_entity.pdbx_description
1 polymer ?
#
loop_
_entity_poly.entity_id
_entity_poly.type
_entity_poly.pdbx_seq_one_letter_code
_entity_poly.pdbx_strand_id
1 'polypeptide(L)'
;MGYAGMLRTPARHLFMGTRQVQVWQHDIPALASSNVVLLHSILAVTAIHYAWREPARRELYRSRALHHHALGLPKFQEIVASASPKTAEVIVACAILLSLWMYAFPEVAAEQQSLDDILSMVEKIRGARTVSRLYRDTIVESPMGVFLEPPVLAPTLGGLGLDVSSVRQSLQFLHDQLRHESDKRAMQQLQMFLDRYVAGHDHSRLAATWMASVEDGYWARLRDHQPHAVLVFAYSTVLIRASEHECWWMSGWSERILRACSGIMSPHEAATVDWTYHEHRIRAGADELADVPPQYCGCGSENTPLLNDAKLAVETRGLAAKAYSSPRLHRSVV
;
A
#
# COMPACT_ATOMS: atom_id res chain seq x y z
N MET A 1 -14.64 -26.43 -7.41
CA MET A 1 -14.04 -25.15 -7.82
C MET A 1 -14.40 -24.13 -6.75
N GLY A 2 -13.59 -23.71 -5.78
CA GLY A 2 -12.16 -23.77 -5.55
C GLY A 2 -11.73 -22.34 -5.18
N TYR A 3 -11.21 -22.12 -3.97
CA TYR A 3 -10.80 -20.83 -3.38
C TYR A 3 -10.05 -19.86 -4.34
N ALA A 4 -9.44 -20.39 -5.41
CA ALA A 4 -8.80 -19.66 -6.50
C ALA A 4 -9.65 -18.59 -7.21
N GLY A 5 -10.97 -18.71 -7.25
CA GLY A 5 -11.84 -17.74 -7.93
C GLY A 5 -11.97 -16.39 -7.19
N MET A 6 -12.01 -16.42 -5.86
CA MET A 6 -12.24 -15.25 -5.00
C MET A 6 -10.99 -14.36 -4.86
N LEU A 7 -9.82 -14.92 -5.17
CA LEU A 7 -8.50 -14.29 -5.05
C LEU A 7 -7.96 -13.74 -6.37
N ARG A 8 -8.52 -14.17 -7.52
CA ARG A 8 -8.03 -13.78 -8.85
C ARG A 8 -8.23 -12.30 -9.16
N THR A 9 -9.34 -11.72 -8.74
CA THR A 9 -9.69 -10.31 -9.02
C THR A 9 -8.90 -9.33 -8.16
N PRO A 10 -8.78 -9.49 -6.83
CA PRO A 10 -7.94 -8.60 -6.02
C PRO A 10 -6.46 -8.71 -6.41
N ALA A 11 -5.92 -9.92 -6.63
CA ALA A 11 -4.49 -10.13 -6.86
C ALA A 11 -3.95 -9.42 -8.13
N ARG A 12 -4.76 -9.32 -9.19
CA ARG A 12 -4.37 -8.59 -10.42
C ARG A 12 -4.28 -7.07 -10.23
N HIS A 13 -4.93 -6.52 -9.21
CA HIS A 13 -4.95 -5.09 -8.91
C HIS A 13 -4.15 -4.74 -7.65
N LEU A 14 -3.59 -5.73 -6.96
CA LEU A 14 -2.81 -5.54 -5.74
C LEU A 14 -1.30 -5.40 -6.01
N PHE A 15 -0.78 -6.14 -7.01
CA PHE A 15 0.66 -6.17 -7.30
C PHE A 15 0.92 -6.34 -8.80
N MET A 16 1.80 -5.50 -9.36
CA MET A 16 2.24 -5.59 -10.75
C MET A 16 3.46 -6.52 -10.86
N GLY A 17 3.46 -7.38 -11.88
CA GLY A 17 4.54 -8.34 -12.19
C GLY A 17 4.12 -9.81 -12.14
N THR A 18 4.50 -10.58 -13.16
CA THR A 18 4.01 -11.97 -13.37
C THR A 18 4.34 -12.92 -12.22
N ARG A 19 5.55 -12.79 -11.63
CA ARG A 19 5.96 -13.58 -10.46
C ARG A 19 5.21 -13.17 -9.18
N GLN A 20 5.04 -11.87 -8.96
CA GLN A 20 4.28 -11.33 -7.83
C GLN A 20 2.81 -11.77 -7.87
N VAL A 21 2.18 -11.71 -9.04
CA VAL A 21 0.80 -12.17 -9.25
C VAL A 21 0.66 -13.66 -8.95
N GLN A 22 1.63 -14.48 -9.36
CA GLN A 22 1.61 -15.92 -9.08
C GLN A 22 1.63 -16.20 -7.58
N VAL A 23 2.49 -15.53 -6.83
CA VAL A 23 2.59 -15.70 -5.37
C VAL A 23 1.29 -15.32 -4.67
N TRP A 24 0.64 -14.22 -5.08
CA TRP A 24 -0.65 -13.83 -4.51
C TRP A 24 -1.84 -14.71 -4.92
N GLN A 25 -1.80 -15.31 -6.11
CA GLN A 25 -2.89 -16.15 -6.61
C GLN A 25 -2.79 -17.61 -6.15
N HIS A 26 -1.58 -18.09 -5.84
CA HIS A 26 -1.33 -19.51 -5.57
C HIS A 26 -0.69 -19.74 -4.21
N ASP A 27 0.50 -19.18 -3.97
CA ASP A 27 1.31 -19.51 -2.79
C ASP A 27 0.69 -18.95 -1.50
N ILE A 28 0.29 -17.67 -1.48
CA ILE A 28 -0.36 -17.04 -0.32
C ILE A 28 -1.69 -17.71 0.04
N PRO A 29 -2.60 -18.00 -0.91
CA PRO A 29 -3.82 -18.76 -0.63
C PRO A 29 -3.56 -20.18 -0.10
N ALA A 30 -2.56 -20.87 -0.65
CA ALA A 30 -2.17 -22.19 -0.17
C ALA A 30 -1.65 -22.10 1.27
N LEU A 31 -0.79 -21.12 1.58
CA LEU A 31 -0.32 -20.85 2.94
C LEU A 31 -1.48 -20.52 3.90
N ALA A 32 -2.46 -19.73 3.44
CA ALA A 32 -3.64 -19.36 4.22
C ALA A 32 -4.56 -20.55 4.53
N SER A 33 -4.56 -21.60 3.72
CA SER A 33 -5.39 -22.79 3.95
C SER A 33 -5.08 -23.48 5.28
N SER A 34 -3.84 -23.34 5.76
CA SER A 34 -3.37 -23.88 7.03
C SER A 34 -3.10 -22.78 8.09
N ASN A 35 -3.40 -21.52 7.78
CA ASN A 35 -3.15 -20.39 8.67
C ASN A 35 -4.36 -19.45 8.77
N VAL A 36 -5.08 -19.54 9.88
CA VAL A 36 -6.31 -18.76 10.12
C VAL A 36 -6.09 -17.25 10.16
N VAL A 37 -4.91 -16.79 10.58
CA VAL A 37 -4.58 -15.36 10.67
C VAL A 37 -4.39 -14.77 9.28
N LEU A 38 -3.67 -15.48 8.41
CA LEU A 38 -3.49 -15.08 7.02
C LEU A 38 -4.83 -15.13 6.27
N LEU A 39 -5.66 -16.15 6.53
CA LEU A 39 -7.02 -16.21 5.98
C LEU A 39 -7.86 -14.99 6.36
N HIS A 40 -7.87 -14.60 7.64
CA HIS A 40 -8.57 -13.39 8.09
C HIS A 40 -8.02 -12.12 7.42
N SER A 41 -6.70 -12.00 7.29
CA SER A 41 -6.05 -10.86 6.61
C SER A 41 -6.48 -10.75 5.14
N ILE A 42 -6.49 -11.87 4.43
CA ILE A 42 -6.94 -11.96 3.03
C ILE A 42 -8.40 -11.55 2.91
N LEU A 43 -9.28 -12.10 3.75
CA LEU A 43 -10.71 -11.83 3.68
C LEU A 43 -11.03 -10.37 4.04
N ALA A 44 -10.29 -9.78 4.98
CA ALA A 44 -10.43 -8.37 5.36
C ALA A 44 -10.12 -7.45 4.17
N VAL A 45 -8.96 -7.62 3.52
CA VAL A 45 -8.56 -6.82 2.34
C VAL A 45 -9.49 -7.07 1.16
N THR A 46 -9.88 -8.32 0.93
CA THR A 46 -10.84 -8.68 -0.13
C THR A 46 -12.16 -7.95 0.05
N ALA A 47 -12.67 -7.92 1.28
CA ALA A 47 -13.91 -7.20 1.58
C ALA A 47 -13.77 -5.68 1.39
N ILE A 48 -12.63 -5.06 1.74
CA ILE A 48 -12.41 -3.64 1.40
C ILE A 48 -12.43 -3.42 -0.12
N HIS A 49 -11.75 -4.27 -0.89
CA HIS A 49 -11.75 -4.15 -2.36
C HIS A 49 -13.17 -4.21 -2.94
N TYR A 50 -14.01 -5.12 -2.45
CA TYR A 50 -15.43 -5.16 -2.84
C TYR A 50 -16.20 -3.91 -2.40
N ALA A 51 -15.94 -3.38 -1.21
CA ALA A 51 -16.57 -2.16 -0.72
C ALA A 51 -16.19 -0.92 -1.55
N TRP A 52 -14.96 -0.88 -2.06
CA TRP A 52 -14.48 0.14 -2.99
C TRP A 52 -15.17 0.00 -4.36
N ARG A 53 -15.18 -1.21 -4.93
CA ARG A 53 -15.71 -1.52 -6.27
C ARG A 53 -17.24 -1.46 -6.39
N GLU A 54 -17.97 -1.80 -5.33
CA GLU A 54 -19.44 -1.85 -5.30
C GLU A 54 -20.03 -0.81 -4.32
N PRO A 55 -20.12 0.49 -4.69
CA PRO A 55 -20.66 1.53 -3.82
C PRO A 55 -22.05 1.20 -3.24
N ALA A 56 -22.91 0.56 -4.03
CA ALA A 56 -24.26 0.15 -3.61
C ALA A 56 -24.29 -0.86 -2.45
N ARG A 57 -23.18 -1.60 -2.23
CA ARG A 57 -23.03 -2.59 -1.15
C ARG A 57 -21.88 -2.26 -0.22
N ARG A 58 -21.39 -1.03 -0.26
CA ARG A 58 -20.19 -0.59 0.48
C ARG A 58 -20.26 -0.91 1.96
N GLU A 59 -21.37 -0.59 2.62
CA GLU A 59 -21.54 -0.85 4.06
C GLU A 59 -21.53 -2.35 4.42
N LEU A 60 -22.14 -3.20 3.60
CA LEU A 60 -22.11 -4.65 3.80
C LEU A 60 -20.67 -5.18 3.79
N TYR A 61 -19.90 -4.77 2.78
CA TYR A 61 -18.52 -5.23 2.64
C TYR A 61 -17.59 -4.56 3.67
N ARG A 62 -17.83 -3.28 4.03
CA ARG A 62 -17.15 -2.60 5.14
C ARG A 62 -17.32 -3.34 6.47
N SER A 63 -18.55 -3.77 6.79
CA SER A 63 -18.82 -4.56 7.99
C SER A 63 -18.06 -5.89 8.01
N ARG A 64 -18.01 -6.60 6.86
CA ARG A 64 -17.25 -7.86 6.73
C ARG A 64 -15.74 -7.65 6.84
N ALA A 65 -15.25 -6.57 6.24
CA ALA A 65 -13.86 -6.13 6.32
C ALA A 65 -13.47 -5.95 7.79
N LEU A 66 -14.26 -5.15 8.54
CA LEU A 66 -14.04 -4.91 9.97
C LEU A 66 -14.11 -6.20 10.80
N HIS A 67 -15.09 -7.07 10.52
CA HIS A 67 -15.24 -8.34 11.20
C HIS A 67 -13.99 -9.22 11.09
N HIS A 68 -13.49 -9.43 9.86
CA HIS A 68 -12.29 -10.25 9.66
C HIS A 68 -11.02 -9.58 10.22
N HIS A 69 -10.90 -8.26 10.12
CA HIS A 69 -9.81 -7.52 10.74
C HIS A 69 -9.80 -7.71 12.26
N ALA A 70 -10.95 -7.57 12.92
CA ALA A 70 -11.10 -7.72 14.37
C ALA A 70 -10.78 -9.14 14.87
N LEU A 71 -11.09 -10.17 14.07
CA LEU A 71 -10.75 -11.56 14.39
C LEU A 71 -9.26 -11.89 14.15
N GLY A 72 -8.68 -11.33 13.09
CA GLY A 72 -7.30 -11.62 12.68
C GLY A 72 -6.25 -10.86 13.49
N LEU A 73 -6.50 -9.60 13.84
CA LEU A 73 -5.48 -8.71 14.42
C LEU A 73 -4.91 -9.21 15.76
N PRO A 74 -5.72 -9.66 16.75
CA PRO A 74 -5.17 -10.17 18.01
C PRO A 74 -4.27 -11.39 17.81
N LYS A 75 -4.69 -12.31 16.92
CA LYS A 75 -3.91 -13.51 16.58
C LYS A 75 -2.63 -13.17 15.83
N PHE A 76 -2.66 -12.14 14.99
CA PHE A 76 -1.46 -11.65 14.32
C PHE A 76 -0.46 -11.09 15.35
N GLN A 77 -0.95 -10.32 16.34
CA GLN A 77 -0.12 -9.79 17.43
C GLN A 77 0.52 -10.92 18.25
N GLU A 78 -0.21 -11.99 18.55
CA GLU A 78 0.31 -13.18 19.22
C GLU A 78 1.44 -13.85 18.42
N ILE A 79 1.25 -14.07 17.12
CA ILE A 79 2.27 -14.67 16.24
C ILE A 79 3.52 -13.79 16.15
N VAL A 80 3.36 -12.46 16.12
CA VAL A 80 4.48 -11.51 16.11
C VAL A 80 5.23 -11.53 17.44
N ALA A 81 4.53 -11.64 18.57
CA ALA A 81 5.17 -11.71 19.90
C ALA A 81 6.03 -12.97 20.07
N SER A 82 5.66 -14.08 19.42
CA SER A 82 6.44 -15.32 19.38
C SER A 82 7.09 -15.57 18.02
N ALA A 83 7.53 -14.51 17.34
CA ALA A 83 8.05 -14.62 15.99
C ALA A 83 9.27 -15.55 15.92
N SER A 84 9.34 -16.34 14.85
CA SER A 84 10.43 -17.26 14.54
C SER A 84 10.62 -17.38 13.03
N PRO A 85 11.73 -17.95 12.54
CA PRO A 85 11.91 -18.20 11.11
C PRO A 85 10.77 -19.00 10.48
N LYS A 86 10.16 -19.94 11.21
CA LYS A 86 9.04 -20.77 10.73
C LYS A 86 7.75 -19.98 10.51
N THR A 87 7.54 -18.90 11.26
CA THR A 87 6.35 -18.05 11.16
C THR A 87 6.59 -16.80 10.32
N ALA A 88 7.84 -16.56 9.91
CA ALA A 88 8.25 -15.35 9.23
C ALA A 88 7.44 -15.09 7.95
N GLU A 89 7.27 -16.10 7.10
CA GLU A 89 6.54 -15.97 5.83
C GLU A 89 5.10 -15.50 6.05
N VAL A 90 4.40 -16.13 6.99
CA VAL A 90 3.04 -15.74 7.40
C VAL A 90 3.02 -14.32 7.96
N ILE A 91 3.97 -13.97 8.83
CA ILE A 91 4.04 -12.63 9.44
C ILE A 91 4.19 -11.57 8.36
N VAL A 92 5.12 -11.77 7.42
CA VAL A 92 5.38 -10.83 6.32
C VAL A 92 4.18 -10.71 5.39
N ALA A 93 3.55 -11.83 5.03
CA ALA A 93 2.33 -11.83 4.22
C ALA A 93 1.18 -11.05 4.90
N CYS A 94 0.94 -11.32 6.18
CA CYS A 94 -0.05 -10.60 6.97
C CYS A 94 0.29 -9.11 7.12
N ALA A 95 1.56 -8.76 7.31
CA ALA A 95 2.02 -7.37 7.40
C ALA A 95 1.77 -6.58 6.10
N ILE A 96 1.99 -7.22 4.95
CA ILE A 96 1.68 -6.61 3.64
C ILE A 96 0.17 -6.38 3.51
N LEU A 97 -0.65 -7.40 3.80
CA LEU A 97 -2.12 -7.28 3.78
C LEU A 97 -2.65 -6.24 4.77
N LEU A 98 -2.05 -6.14 5.96
CA LEU A 98 -2.38 -5.14 6.95
C LEU A 98 -2.01 -3.73 6.48
N SER A 99 -0.90 -3.57 5.75
CA SER A 99 -0.51 -2.30 5.14
C SER A 99 -1.53 -1.87 4.08
N LEU A 100 -1.94 -2.80 3.20
CA LEU A 100 -2.99 -2.56 2.21
C LEU A 100 -4.33 -2.19 2.88
N TRP A 101 -4.69 -2.90 3.95
CA TRP A 101 -5.87 -2.57 4.76
C TRP A 101 -5.80 -1.13 5.28
N MET A 102 -4.68 -0.73 5.87
CA MET A 102 -4.50 0.60 6.46
C MET A 102 -4.65 1.72 5.43
N TYR A 103 -4.10 1.55 4.22
CA TYR A 103 -4.27 2.51 3.15
C TYR A 103 -5.69 2.51 2.55
N ALA A 104 -6.28 1.33 2.33
CA ALA A 104 -7.54 1.24 1.61
C ALA A 104 -8.78 1.55 2.45
N PHE A 105 -8.73 1.31 3.76
CA PHE A 105 -9.90 1.44 4.64
C PHE A 105 -10.47 2.87 4.73
N PRO A 106 -9.66 3.95 4.87
CA PRO A 106 -10.17 5.32 4.98
C PRO A 106 -11.08 5.75 3.83
N GLU A 107 -10.80 5.29 2.61
CA GLU A 107 -11.60 5.58 1.42
C GLU A 107 -12.99 4.92 1.49
N VAL A 108 -13.03 3.65 1.90
CA VAL A 108 -14.29 2.92 2.11
C VAL A 108 -15.08 3.46 3.30
N ALA A 109 -14.37 3.93 4.32
CA ALA A 109 -14.95 4.46 5.53
C ALA A 109 -15.47 5.89 5.40
N ALA A 110 -15.10 6.59 4.32
CA ALA A 110 -15.28 8.03 4.13
C ALA A 110 -14.77 8.85 5.33
N GLU A 111 -13.74 8.35 6.00
CA GLU A 111 -13.13 8.99 7.16
C GLU A 111 -12.16 10.06 6.67
N GLN A 112 -12.19 11.26 7.24
CA GLN A 112 -11.15 12.26 7.02
C GLN A 112 -10.12 12.14 8.15
N GLN A 113 -8.84 12.06 7.78
CA GLN A 113 -7.76 11.82 8.74
C GLN A 113 -6.97 13.10 8.99
N SER A 114 -6.60 13.34 10.24
CA SER A 114 -5.62 14.36 10.58
C SER A 114 -4.23 13.94 10.10
N LEU A 115 -3.28 14.88 10.05
CA LEU A 115 -1.89 14.53 9.74
C LEU A 115 -1.36 13.52 10.76
N ASP A 116 -1.69 13.66 12.04
CA ASP A 116 -1.23 12.75 13.08
C ASP A 116 -1.77 11.33 12.94
N ASP A 117 -3.01 11.17 12.47
CA ASP A 117 -3.57 9.84 12.17
C ASP A 117 -2.81 9.17 11.02
N ILE A 118 -2.51 9.94 9.96
CA ILE A 118 -1.73 9.48 8.80
C ILE A 118 -0.32 9.08 9.22
N LEU A 119 0.37 9.93 9.99
CA LEU A 119 1.72 9.65 10.46
C LEU A 119 1.73 8.44 11.40
N SER A 120 0.73 8.30 12.28
CA SER A 120 0.60 7.12 13.16
C SER A 120 0.35 5.83 12.38
N MET A 121 -0.38 5.90 11.27
CA MET A 121 -0.55 4.78 10.34
C MET A 121 0.77 4.40 9.68
N VAL A 122 1.48 5.38 9.11
CA VAL A 122 2.77 5.16 8.45
C VAL A 122 3.81 4.64 9.44
N GLU A 123 3.80 5.08 10.70
CA GLU A 123 4.68 4.57 11.76
C GLU A 123 4.48 3.07 12.02
N LYS A 124 3.22 2.59 12.04
CA LYS A 124 2.93 1.16 12.15
C LYS A 124 3.50 0.37 10.98
N ILE A 125 3.44 0.93 9.77
CA ILE A 125 4.02 0.34 8.56
C ILE A 125 5.55 0.33 8.64
N ARG A 126 6.18 1.41 9.12
CA ARG A 126 7.63 1.50 9.38
C ARG A 126 8.07 0.40 10.35
N GLY A 127 7.35 0.22 11.46
CA GLY A 127 7.62 -0.84 12.44
C GLY A 127 7.52 -2.25 11.85
N ALA A 128 6.51 -2.50 11.00
CA ALA A 128 6.36 -3.80 10.32
C ALA A 128 7.55 -4.13 9.40
N ARG A 129 8.17 -3.13 8.76
CA ARG A 129 9.37 -3.34 7.91
C ARG A 129 10.58 -3.78 8.71
N THR A 130 10.72 -3.35 9.96
CA THR A 130 11.81 -3.79 10.84
C THR A 130 11.70 -5.29 11.10
N VAL A 131 10.49 -5.81 11.34
CA VAL A 131 10.24 -7.24 11.50
C VAL A 131 10.56 -8.00 10.21
N SER A 132 10.11 -7.49 9.05
CA SER A 132 10.45 -8.11 7.75
C SER A 132 11.95 -8.13 7.47
N ARG A 133 12.70 -7.12 7.93
CA ARG A 133 14.17 -7.06 7.77
C ARG A 133 14.88 -8.08 8.65
N LEU A 134 14.38 -8.34 9.85
CA LEU A 134 14.96 -9.34 10.76
C LEU A 134 14.94 -10.75 10.17
N TYR A 135 13.89 -11.09 9.44
CA TYR A 135 13.72 -12.42 8.82
C TYR A 135 14.06 -12.45 7.33
N ARG A 136 14.79 -11.44 6.84
CA ARG A 136 15.05 -11.26 5.40
C ARG A 136 15.60 -12.53 4.76
N ASP A 137 16.62 -13.14 5.37
CA ASP A 137 17.32 -14.30 4.79
C ASP A 137 16.38 -15.50 4.65
N THR A 138 15.51 -15.73 5.63
CA THR A 138 14.47 -16.77 5.57
C THR A 138 13.43 -16.49 4.48
N ILE A 139 13.04 -15.22 4.30
CA ILE A 139 12.01 -14.84 3.32
C ILE A 139 12.54 -14.91 1.89
N VAL A 140 13.82 -14.56 1.66
CA VAL A 140 14.44 -14.63 0.33
C VAL A 140 14.41 -16.05 -0.24
N GLU A 141 14.53 -17.07 0.61
CA GLU A 141 14.46 -18.48 0.22
C GLU A 141 13.03 -18.99 -0.03
N SER A 142 12.01 -18.21 0.36
CA SER A 142 10.59 -18.55 0.17
C SER A 142 10.02 -17.94 -1.12
N PRO A 143 8.83 -18.38 -1.60
CA PRO A 143 8.13 -17.72 -2.69
C PRO A 143 7.92 -16.20 -2.47
N MET A 144 7.82 -15.77 -1.21
CA MET A 144 7.71 -14.35 -0.83
C MET A 144 8.97 -13.52 -1.09
N GLY A 145 10.11 -14.15 -1.41
CA GLY A 145 11.36 -13.47 -1.77
C GLY A 145 11.20 -12.50 -2.94
N VAL A 146 10.25 -12.75 -3.84
CA VAL A 146 9.91 -11.86 -4.97
C VAL A 146 9.50 -10.45 -4.54
N PHE A 147 8.98 -10.26 -3.33
CA PHE A 147 8.60 -8.94 -2.81
C PHE A 147 9.78 -8.16 -2.19
N LEU A 148 10.91 -8.84 -1.97
CA LEU A 148 12.16 -8.30 -1.44
C LEU A 148 13.16 -7.96 -2.55
N GLU A 149 13.05 -8.62 -3.71
CA GLU A 149 13.84 -8.30 -4.89
C GLU A 149 13.41 -6.93 -5.45
N PRO A 150 14.31 -5.94 -5.56
CA PRO A 150 14.03 -4.80 -6.41
C PRO A 150 13.87 -5.31 -7.84
N PRO A 151 12.91 -4.78 -8.63
CA PRO A 151 12.78 -5.18 -10.03
C PRO A 151 14.11 -4.92 -10.74
N VAL A 152 14.82 -5.99 -11.09
CA VAL A 152 16.01 -5.93 -11.93
C VAL A 152 15.53 -5.50 -13.31
N LEU A 153 15.93 -4.31 -13.74
CA LEU A 153 15.73 -3.89 -15.12
C LEU A 153 17.03 -4.07 -15.90
N ALA A 154 16.91 -4.75 -17.05
CA ALA A 154 17.79 -4.48 -18.17
C ALA A 154 17.68 -2.98 -18.50
N PRO A 155 18.77 -2.28 -18.81
CA PRO A 155 18.72 -0.87 -19.13
C PRO A 155 17.87 -0.69 -20.39
N THR A 156 16.65 -0.18 -20.24
CA THR A 156 15.89 0.35 -21.37
C THR A 156 16.61 1.60 -21.82
N LEU A 157 17.48 1.43 -22.82
CA LEU A 157 18.01 2.50 -23.65
C LEU A 157 16.82 3.27 -24.21
N GLY A 158 16.63 4.49 -23.73
CA GLY A 158 15.51 5.36 -24.11
C GLY A 158 14.56 5.55 -22.95
N GLY A 159 14.91 6.48 -22.05
CA GLY A 159 13.87 7.20 -21.32
C GLY A 159 12.87 7.69 -22.36
N LEU A 160 11.61 7.27 -22.22
CA LEU A 160 10.54 7.90 -22.97
C LEU A 160 10.73 9.41 -22.79
N GLY A 161 10.71 10.16 -23.89
CA GLY A 161 10.91 11.61 -23.92
C GLY A 161 9.79 12.38 -23.21
N LEU A 162 9.53 12.03 -21.97
CA LEU A 162 8.67 12.72 -21.03
C LEU A 162 9.52 13.84 -20.46
N ASP A 163 9.07 15.07 -20.69
CA ASP A 163 9.67 16.25 -20.11
C ASP A 163 9.25 16.37 -18.64
N VAL A 164 9.69 15.42 -17.79
CA VAL A 164 9.47 15.46 -16.34
C VAL A 164 10.35 16.52 -15.65
N SER A 165 10.93 17.42 -16.45
CA SER A 165 11.88 18.43 -16.00
C SER A 165 11.21 19.41 -15.05
N SER A 166 9.91 19.68 -15.24
CA SER A 166 9.11 20.57 -14.41
C SER A 166 9.01 20.05 -12.97
N VAL A 167 8.63 18.78 -12.77
CA VAL A 167 8.59 18.15 -11.44
C VAL A 167 9.98 18.07 -10.85
N ARG A 168 10.98 17.65 -11.63
CA ARG A 168 12.37 17.56 -11.18
C ARG A 168 12.91 18.91 -10.71
N GLN A 169 12.64 19.99 -11.47
CA GLN A 169 12.99 21.35 -11.10
C GLN A 169 12.24 21.81 -9.85
N SER A 170 10.99 21.39 -9.66
CA SER A 170 10.21 21.68 -8.45
C SER A 170 10.87 21.07 -7.22
N LEU A 171 11.26 19.80 -7.34
CA LEU A 171 11.93 19.08 -6.27
C LEU A 171 13.31 19.68 -5.96
N GLN A 172 14.08 20.03 -7.00
CA GLN A 172 15.38 20.66 -6.83
C GLN A 172 15.27 22.05 -6.19
N PHE A 173 14.31 22.86 -6.65
CA PHE A 173 14.08 24.19 -6.12
C PHE A 173 13.74 24.15 -4.62
N LEU A 174 12.86 23.22 -4.19
CA LEU A 174 12.60 23.03 -2.76
C LEU A 174 13.87 22.53 -2.05
N HIS A 175 14.59 21.56 -2.60
CA HIS A 175 15.82 21.04 -2.00
C HIS A 175 16.83 22.16 -1.65
N ASP A 176 16.99 23.14 -2.53
CA ASP A 176 17.91 24.26 -2.34
C ASP A 176 17.45 25.23 -1.23
N GLN A 177 16.15 25.28 -0.94
CA GLN A 177 15.60 26.08 0.16
C GLN A 177 15.65 25.38 1.53
N LEU A 178 15.70 24.04 1.54
CA LEU A 178 15.73 23.27 2.78
C LEU A 178 17.03 23.57 3.55
N ARG A 179 16.90 23.93 4.83
CA ARG A 179 18.05 24.20 5.69
C ARG A 179 18.54 22.98 6.45
N HIS A 180 17.62 22.11 6.86
CA HIS A 180 17.92 20.96 7.70
C HIS A 180 18.37 19.77 6.85
N GLU A 181 19.49 19.14 7.21
CA GLU A 181 20.08 18.03 6.44
C GLU A 181 19.16 16.81 6.32
N SER A 182 18.39 16.50 7.36
CA SER A 182 17.40 15.41 7.29
C SER A 182 16.29 15.67 6.26
N ASP A 183 15.82 16.91 6.14
CA ASP A 183 14.78 17.29 5.18
C ASP A 183 15.37 17.19 3.75
N LYS A 184 16.61 17.65 3.56
CA LYS A 184 17.36 17.51 2.30
C LYS A 184 17.53 16.06 1.86
N ARG A 185 17.89 15.15 2.77
CA ARG A 185 18.05 13.72 2.47
C ARG A 185 16.72 13.05 2.11
N ALA A 186 15.65 13.35 2.85
CA ALA A 186 14.31 12.86 2.51
C ALA A 186 13.87 13.33 1.11
N MET A 187 14.23 14.58 0.76
CA MET A 187 13.97 15.14 -0.55
C MET A 187 14.78 14.49 -1.68
N GLN A 188 16.07 14.25 -1.46
CA GLN A 188 16.93 13.50 -2.39
C GLN A 188 16.40 12.07 -2.60
N GLN A 189 16.01 11.40 -1.52
CA GLN A 189 15.38 10.09 -1.58
C GLN A 189 14.08 10.14 -2.37
N LEU A 190 13.26 11.19 -2.22
CA LEU A 190 12.03 11.36 -3.00
C LEU A 190 12.33 11.48 -4.49
N GLN A 191 13.36 12.25 -4.85
CA GLN A 191 13.81 12.40 -6.23
C GLN A 191 14.29 11.07 -6.83
N MET A 192 15.02 10.26 -6.07
CA MET A 192 15.41 8.91 -6.50
C MET A 192 14.20 8.00 -6.76
N PHE A 193 13.13 8.12 -5.97
CA PHE A 193 11.91 7.36 -6.17
C PHE A 193 11.13 7.84 -7.39
N LEU A 194 11.12 9.15 -7.65
CA LEU A 194 10.58 9.71 -8.89
C LEU A 194 11.34 9.22 -10.11
N ASP A 195 12.67 9.19 -10.07
CA ASP A 195 13.48 8.69 -11.18
C ASP A 195 13.20 7.22 -11.48
N ARG A 196 12.98 6.41 -10.44
CA ARG A 196 12.55 5.02 -10.59
C ARG A 196 11.15 4.91 -11.18
N TYR A 197 10.22 5.75 -10.76
CA TYR A 197 8.88 5.80 -11.33
C TYR A 197 8.96 6.11 -12.84
N VAL A 198 9.69 7.15 -13.22
CA VAL A 198 9.86 7.55 -14.64
C VAL A 198 10.57 6.49 -15.48
N ALA A 199 11.50 5.73 -14.88
CA ALA A 199 12.18 4.61 -15.54
C ALA A 199 11.31 3.34 -15.66
N GLY A 200 10.04 3.37 -15.24
CA GLY A 200 9.10 2.26 -15.39
C GLY A 200 9.18 1.20 -14.29
N HIS A 201 9.75 1.52 -13.12
CA HIS A 201 9.79 0.59 -11.99
C HIS A 201 8.47 0.60 -11.20
N ASP A 202 7.99 -0.59 -10.82
CA ASP A 202 6.90 -0.90 -9.85
C ASP A 202 6.18 0.31 -9.23
N HIS A 203 5.41 1.01 -10.08
CA HIS A 203 4.76 2.28 -9.76
C HIS A 203 3.87 2.16 -8.51
N SER A 204 3.33 0.97 -8.28
CA SER A 204 2.36 0.69 -7.24
C SER A 204 2.89 0.80 -5.83
N ARG A 205 4.16 0.48 -5.60
CA ARG A 205 4.74 0.42 -4.25
C ARG A 205 5.61 1.60 -3.90
N LEU A 206 6.04 2.40 -4.88
CA LEU A 206 7.07 3.42 -4.69
C LEU A 206 6.67 4.47 -3.63
N ALA A 207 5.46 5.03 -3.71
CA ALA A 207 5.04 6.08 -2.79
C ALA A 207 4.91 5.58 -1.32
N ALA A 208 4.21 4.47 -1.11
CA ALA A 208 4.10 3.84 0.22
C ALA A 208 5.46 3.38 0.75
N THR A 209 6.35 2.91 -0.13
CA THR A 209 7.70 2.50 0.23
C THR A 209 8.56 3.69 0.64
N TRP A 210 8.46 4.83 -0.06
CA TRP A 210 9.17 6.07 0.30
C TRP A 210 8.77 6.51 1.71
N MET A 211 7.46 6.69 1.97
CA MET A 211 6.94 7.12 3.28
C MET A 211 7.44 6.21 4.42
N ALA A 212 7.43 4.89 4.20
CA ALA A 212 7.88 3.93 5.19
C ALA A 212 9.41 3.74 5.26
N SER A 213 10.21 4.47 4.48
CA SER A 213 11.68 4.31 4.42
C SER A 213 12.49 5.59 4.63
N VAL A 214 11.84 6.74 4.87
CA VAL A 214 12.54 7.98 5.24
C VAL A 214 13.29 7.80 6.57
N GLU A 215 14.38 8.55 6.76
CA GLU A 215 15.21 8.47 7.98
C GLU A 215 14.48 8.96 9.24
N ASP A 216 14.85 8.40 10.40
CA ASP A 216 14.22 8.74 11.69
C ASP A 216 14.38 10.21 12.08
N GLY A 217 15.49 10.85 11.68
CA GLY A 217 15.71 12.28 11.93
C GLY A 217 14.73 13.19 11.18
N TYR A 218 14.40 12.84 9.93
CA TYR A 218 13.34 13.53 9.18
C TYR A 218 11.97 13.20 9.77
N TRP A 219 11.76 11.93 10.10
CA TRP A 219 10.50 11.46 10.65
C TRP A 219 10.12 12.16 11.97
N ALA A 220 11.09 12.35 12.86
CA ALA A 220 10.90 13.09 14.11
C ALA A 220 10.46 14.54 13.84
N ARG A 221 11.08 15.22 12.87
CA ARG A 221 10.71 16.59 12.45
C ARG A 221 9.32 16.67 11.85
N LEU A 222 8.93 15.68 11.05
CA LEU A 222 7.59 15.58 10.48
C LEU A 222 6.53 15.38 11.57
N ARG A 223 6.83 14.57 12.59
CA ARG A 223 5.96 14.36 13.77
C ARG A 223 5.85 15.59 14.65
N ASP A 224 6.89 16.41 14.71
CA ASP A 224 6.90 17.73 15.37
C ASP A 224 6.30 18.85 14.49
N HIS A 225 5.65 18.48 13.37
CA HIS A 225 5.00 19.37 12.41
C HIS A 225 5.89 20.51 11.90
N GLN A 226 7.21 20.28 11.82
CA GLN A 226 8.14 21.29 11.30
C GLN A 226 7.73 21.68 9.87
N PRO A 227 7.50 22.97 9.55
CA PRO A 227 6.86 23.38 8.30
C PRO A 227 7.54 22.84 7.03
N HIS A 228 8.87 22.84 7.01
CA HIS A 228 9.65 22.31 5.89
C HIS A 228 9.56 20.78 5.77
N ALA A 229 9.46 20.05 6.89
CA ALA A 229 9.28 18.60 6.87
C ALA A 229 7.87 18.23 6.39
N VAL A 230 6.85 18.95 6.85
CA VAL A 230 5.47 18.82 6.36
C VAL A 230 5.39 19.11 4.86
N LEU A 231 6.12 20.12 4.39
CA LEU A 231 6.19 20.46 2.97
C LEU A 231 6.84 19.34 2.13
N VAL A 232 7.97 18.76 2.58
CA VAL A 232 8.58 17.60 1.91
C VAL A 232 7.60 16.42 1.86
N PHE A 233 6.86 16.18 2.94
CA PHE A 233 5.82 15.14 2.96
C PHE A 233 4.69 15.44 1.96
N ALA A 234 4.26 16.70 1.84
CA ALA A 234 3.30 17.13 0.84
C ALA A 234 3.82 16.88 -0.60
N TYR A 235 5.10 17.11 -0.87
CA TYR A 235 5.71 16.81 -2.18
C TYR A 235 5.69 15.32 -2.54
N SER A 236 5.66 14.42 -1.56
CA SER A 236 5.52 12.98 -1.83
C SER A 236 4.19 12.61 -2.49
N THR A 237 3.17 13.47 -2.36
CA THR A 237 1.86 13.24 -2.97
C THR A 237 1.89 13.29 -4.49
N VAL A 238 2.91 13.89 -5.09
CA VAL A 238 3.18 13.83 -6.53
C VAL A 238 3.32 12.38 -7.00
N LEU A 239 4.10 11.56 -6.27
CA LEU A 239 4.23 10.12 -6.56
C LEU A 239 2.95 9.36 -6.26
N ILE A 240 2.26 9.73 -5.18
CA ILE A 240 1.01 9.07 -4.79
C ILE A 240 -0.02 9.23 -5.91
N ARG A 241 -0.29 10.47 -6.32
CA ARG A 241 -1.28 10.81 -7.35
C ARG A 241 -1.02 10.09 -8.67
N ALA A 242 0.25 9.99 -9.07
CA ALA A 242 0.66 9.26 -10.27
C ALA A 242 0.32 7.75 -10.15
N SER A 243 0.45 7.17 -8.96
CA SER A 243 0.13 5.76 -8.70
C SER A 243 -1.35 5.44 -8.40
N GLU A 244 -2.20 6.44 -8.12
CA GLU A 244 -3.60 6.22 -7.69
C GLU A 244 -4.45 5.51 -8.75
N HIS A 245 -4.18 5.76 -10.03
CA HIS A 245 -4.91 5.13 -11.14
C HIS A 245 -4.65 3.63 -11.24
N GLU A 246 -3.45 3.19 -10.87
CA GLU A 246 -3.05 1.79 -10.91
C GLU A 246 -3.33 1.07 -9.58
N CYS A 247 -3.40 1.83 -8.48
CA CYS A 247 -3.49 1.30 -7.11
C CYS A 247 -4.76 1.74 -6.42
N TRP A 248 -5.80 0.92 -6.52
CA TRP A 248 -7.09 1.17 -5.88
C TRP A 248 -6.99 1.44 -4.37
N TRP A 249 -6.03 0.81 -3.68
CA TRP A 249 -5.81 0.96 -2.23
C TRP A 249 -5.13 2.28 -1.85
N MET A 250 -4.54 3.00 -2.81
CA MET A 250 -4.00 4.37 -2.65
C MET A 250 -4.96 5.44 -3.15
N SER A 251 -6.13 5.09 -3.66
CA SER A 251 -7.10 6.04 -4.20
C SER A 251 -7.42 7.15 -3.18
N GLY A 252 -7.30 8.42 -3.61
CA GLY A 252 -7.62 9.60 -2.80
C GLY A 252 -6.56 10.00 -1.77
N TRP A 253 -5.41 9.30 -1.69
CA TRP A 253 -4.38 9.60 -0.69
C TRP A 253 -3.62 10.89 -0.95
N SER A 254 -3.43 11.28 -2.20
CA SER A 254 -2.74 12.53 -2.55
C SER A 254 -3.46 13.75 -1.98
N GLU A 255 -4.75 13.89 -2.27
CA GLU A 255 -5.59 14.98 -1.76
C GLU A 255 -5.74 14.91 -0.23
N ARG A 256 -5.90 13.70 0.32
CA ARG A 256 -6.00 13.46 1.76
C ARG A 256 -4.77 13.97 2.51
N ILE A 257 -3.57 13.64 2.02
CA ILE A 257 -2.31 14.10 2.63
C ILE A 257 -2.14 15.61 2.43
N LEU A 258 -2.37 16.14 1.23
CA LEU A 258 -2.26 17.57 0.97
C LEU A 258 -3.17 18.40 1.89
N ARG A 259 -4.41 17.97 2.06
CA ARG A 259 -5.36 18.63 2.96
C ARG A 259 -4.91 18.54 4.41
N ALA A 260 -4.41 17.39 4.85
CA ALA A 260 -3.91 17.21 6.21
C ALA A 260 -2.67 18.08 6.50
N CYS A 261 -1.74 18.19 5.54
CA CYS A 261 -0.57 19.07 5.62
C CYS A 261 -0.97 20.54 5.66
N SER A 262 -1.91 20.97 4.81
CA SER A 262 -2.42 22.35 4.83
C SER A 262 -3.13 22.67 6.15
N GLY A 263 -3.93 21.73 6.67
CA GLY A 263 -4.74 21.93 7.87
C GLY A 263 -3.95 21.94 9.19
N ILE A 264 -2.74 21.38 9.25
CA ILE A 264 -1.93 21.37 10.47
C ILE A 264 -1.13 22.67 10.65
N MET A 265 -0.80 23.37 9.57
CA MET A 265 0.04 24.56 9.62
C MET A 265 -0.78 25.81 9.96
N SER A 266 -0.23 26.65 10.83
CA SER A 266 -0.76 28.00 11.05
C SER A 266 -0.54 28.89 9.81
N PRO A 267 -1.30 29.99 9.65
CA PRO A 267 -1.12 30.92 8.52
C PRO A 267 0.31 31.49 8.44
N HIS A 268 0.96 31.69 9.58
CA HIS A 268 2.35 32.15 9.62
C HIS A 268 3.31 31.08 9.10
N GLU A 269 3.17 29.82 9.55
CA GLU A 269 4.01 28.71 9.09
C GLU A 269 3.81 28.44 7.59
N ALA A 270 2.57 28.45 7.12
CA ALA A 270 2.27 28.31 5.70
C ALA A 270 2.92 29.43 4.85
N ALA A 271 2.97 30.66 5.37
CA ALA A 271 3.66 31.76 4.72
C ALA A 271 5.20 31.59 4.75
N THR A 272 5.78 31.03 5.82
CA THR A 272 7.24 30.85 5.91
C THR A 272 7.81 29.87 4.89
N VAL A 273 6.98 28.96 4.38
CA VAL A 273 7.35 27.97 3.37
C VAL A 273 6.67 28.19 2.03
N ASP A 274 6.09 29.37 1.80
CA ASP A 274 5.34 29.71 0.59
C ASP A 274 4.35 28.62 0.15
N TRP A 275 3.56 28.08 1.10
CA TRP A 275 2.71 26.89 0.89
C TRP A 275 1.87 26.97 -0.39
N THR A 276 1.20 28.09 -0.65
CA THR A 276 0.34 28.27 -1.83
C THR A 276 1.10 28.09 -3.14
N TYR A 277 2.34 28.57 -3.21
CA TYR A 277 3.21 28.38 -4.37
C TYR A 277 3.55 26.90 -4.55
N HIS A 278 3.96 26.24 -3.47
CA HIS A 278 4.34 24.83 -3.54
C HIS A 278 3.16 23.90 -3.78
N GLU A 279 1.99 24.16 -3.20
CA GLU A 279 0.76 23.38 -3.44
C GLU A 279 0.38 23.40 -4.92
N HIS A 280 0.45 24.57 -5.56
CA HIS A 280 0.21 24.69 -6.99
C HIS A 280 1.19 23.85 -7.81
N ARG A 281 2.48 23.87 -7.46
CA ARG A 281 3.51 23.05 -8.14
C ARG A 281 3.33 21.56 -7.91
N ILE A 282 2.94 21.15 -6.71
CA ILE A 282 2.64 19.75 -6.40
C ILE A 282 1.50 19.25 -7.28
N ARG A 283 0.40 20.01 -7.36
CA ARG A 283 -0.76 19.64 -8.19
C ARG A 283 -0.40 19.58 -9.68
N ALA A 284 0.28 20.61 -10.20
CA ALA A 284 0.72 20.65 -11.59
C ALA A 284 1.66 19.48 -11.94
N GLY A 285 2.62 19.18 -11.08
CA GLY A 285 3.56 18.08 -11.28
C GLY A 285 2.91 16.69 -11.17
N ALA A 286 1.85 16.58 -10.38
CA ALA A 286 1.08 15.36 -10.25
C ALA A 286 0.22 15.08 -11.50
N ASP A 287 -0.34 16.13 -12.11
CA ASP A 287 -1.07 16.01 -13.37
C ASP A 287 -0.12 15.67 -14.53
N GLU A 288 1.06 16.29 -14.58
CA GLU A 288 2.13 15.97 -15.55
C GLU A 288 2.56 14.49 -15.50
N LEU A 289 2.64 13.91 -14.30
CA LEU A 289 2.93 12.48 -14.13
C LEU A 289 1.74 11.56 -14.43
N ALA A 290 0.50 12.03 -14.24
CA ALA A 290 -0.70 11.26 -14.53
C ALA A 290 -0.96 11.15 -16.06
N ASP A 291 -0.51 12.13 -16.83
CA ASP A 291 -0.56 12.12 -18.30
C ASP A 291 0.47 11.19 -18.95
N VAL A 292 1.34 10.58 -18.14
CA VAL A 292 2.24 9.53 -18.61
C VAL A 292 1.42 8.27 -18.87
N PRO A 293 1.25 7.83 -20.14
CA PRO A 293 0.52 6.60 -20.39
C PRO A 293 1.26 5.46 -19.69
N PRO A 294 0.54 4.56 -18.98
CA PRO A 294 1.15 3.36 -18.46
C PRO A 294 1.75 2.65 -19.67
N GLN A 295 3.09 2.59 -19.73
CA GLN A 295 3.76 1.77 -20.72
C GLN A 295 3.11 0.40 -20.62
N TYR A 296 2.64 -0.12 -21.76
CA TYR A 296 2.09 -1.46 -21.89
C TYR A 296 2.98 -2.44 -21.12
N CYS A 297 2.64 -2.71 -19.85
CA CYS A 297 3.08 -3.90 -19.18
C CYS A 297 2.46 -5.01 -20.01
N GLY A 298 3.28 -5.73 -20.78
CA GLY A 298 2.87 -6.70 -21.80
C GLY A 298 1.95 -7.79 -21.25
N CYS A 299 0.67 -7.47 -21.10
CA CYS A 299 -0.43 -8.39 -20.85
C CYS A 299 -1.57 -7.89 -21.75
N GLY A 300 -1.75 -8.62 -22.84
CA GLY A 300 -2.59 -8.25 -23.96
C GLY A 300 -4.02 -7.88 -23.58
N SER A 301 -4.56 -6.98 -24.39
CA SER A 301 -5.98 -6.82 -24.65
C SER A 301 -6.60 -8.17 -25.06
N GLU A 302 -7.13 -8.93 -24.10
CA GLU A 302 -8.11 -9.97 -24.40
C GLU A 302 -9.43 -9.62 -23.70
N ASN A 303 -10.36 -9.12 -24.51
CA ASN A 303 -11.79 -9.13 -24.24
C ASN A 303 -12.18 -10.49 -23.65
N THR A 304 -12.47 -10.52 -22.34
CA THR A 304 -13.11 -11.67 -21.71
C THR A 304 -14.48 -11.24 -21.18
N PRO A 305 -15.58 -11.94 -21.54
CA PRO A 305 -16.93 -11.49 -21.24
C PRO A 305 -17.23 -11.59 -19.74
N LEU A 306 -17.99 -10.61 -19.25
CA LEU A 306 -18.57 -10.55 -17.91
C LEU A 306 -19.29 -11.87 -17.57
N LEU A 307 -18.64 -12.73 -16.79
CA LEU A 307 -19.28 -13.91 -16.23
C LEU A 307 -20.09 -13.49 -14.99
N ASN A 308 -21.41 -13.72 -15.02
CA ASN A 308 -22.37 -13.32 -13.98
C ASN A 308 -21.96 -13.72 -12.54
N ASP A 309 -21.53 -12.72 -11.75
CA ASP A 309 -21.08 -12.81 -10.35
C ASP A 309 -22.16 -13.27 -9.33
N ALA A 310 -23.42 -13.40 -9.76
CA ALA A 310 -24.52 -13.88 -8.90
C ALA A 310 -24.34 -15.33 -8.43
N LYS A 311 -23.57 -16.17 -9.15
CA LYS A 311 -23.29 -17.56 -8.76
C LYS A 311 -22.24 -17.67 -7.64
N LEU A 312 -21.27 -16.75 -7.59
CA LEU A 312 -20.15 -16.81 -6.64
C LEU A 312 -20.58 -16.50 -5.20
N ALA A 313 -21.56 -15.60 -5.04
CA ALA A 313 -22.09 -15.18 -3.73
C ALA A 313 -22.95 -16.26 -3.04
N VAL A 314 -23.56 -17.17 -3.81
CA VAL A 314 -24.35 -18.29 -3.29
C VAL A 314 -23.44 -19.40 -2.76
N GLU A 315 -22.30 -19.63 -3.41
CA GLU A 315 -21.31 -20.64 -2.99
C GLU A 315 -20.52 -20.21 -1.73
N THR A 316 -20.34 -18.90 -1.50
CA THR A 316 -19.65 -18.38 -0.29
C THR A 316 -20.42 -18.70 1.00
N ARG A 317 -21.76 -18.73 0.95
CA ARG A 317 -22.61 -19.08 2.11
C ARG A 317 -22.49 -20.56 2.48
N GLY A 318 -22.25 -21.46 1.52
CA GLY A 318 -22.13 -22.90 1.75
C GLY A 318 -20.78 -23.34 2.33
N LEU A 319 -19.72 -22.56 2.14
CA LEU A 319 -18.35 -22.94 2.52
C LEU A 319 -17.93 -22.43 3.91
N ALA A 320 -18.40 -21.24 4.32
CA ALA A 320 -18.24 -20.79 5.71
C ALA A 320 -18.91 -21.76 6.69
N ALA A 321 -20.07 -22.32 6.34
CA ALA A 321 -20.74 -23.35 7.13
C ALA A 321 -19.88 -24.62 7.30
N LYS A 322 -19.03 -24.97 6.31
CA LYS A 322 -18.21 -26.19 6.31
C LYS A 322 -16.93 -26.06 7.15
N ALA A 323 -16.37 -24.86 7.29
CA ALA A 323 -15.24 -24.58 8.18
C ALA A 323 -15.65 -24.55 9.66
N TYR A 324 -16.91 -24.19 9.95
CA TYR A 324 -17.47 -24.18 11.30
C TYR A 324 -18.22 -25.47 11.70
N SER A 325 -18.36 -26.47 10.81
CA SER A 325 -19.15 -27.68 11.06
C SER A 325 -18.35 -28.99 11.17
N SER A 326 -17.05 -28.96 11.54
CA SER A 326 -16.31 -30.20 11.81
C SER A 326 -16.53 -30.66 13.26
N PRO A 327 -17.19 -31.80 13.54
CA PRO A 327 -17.38 -32.28 14.89
C PRO A 327 -16.34 -33.34 15.28
N ARG A 328 -15.81 -33.18 16.50
CA ARG A 328 -15.11 -34.15 17.36
C ARG A 328 -13.58 -34.23 17.23
N LEU A 329 -12.91 -33.78 18.29
CA LEU A 329 -12.30 -34.71 19.25
C LEU A 329 -12.40 -34.09 20.66
N HIS A 330 -13.45 -34.48 21.39
CA HIS A 330 -13.55 -34.36 22.83
C HIS A 330 -13.49 -35.78 23.41
N ARG A 331 -12.48 -36.03 24.25
CA ARG A 331 -12.37 -37.01 25.36
C ARG A 331 -10.98 -36.76 25.94
N SER A 332 -10.73 -36.63 27.24
CA SER A 332 -11.51 -36.75 28.46
C SER A 332 -10.62 -36.18 29.56
N VAL A 333 -11.12 -35.36 30.48
CA VAL A 333 -10.62 -35.31 31.86
C VAL A 333 -11.83 -35.02 32.75
N VAL A 334 -12.14 -36.00 33.61
CA VAL A 334 -12.91 -35.83 34.84
C VAL A 334 -11.97 -35.32 35.91
#